data_AF-A0A6I9Y4H8-F1
#
_entry.id   AF-A0A6I9Y4H8-F1
#
_cell.length_a   1.000
_cell.length_b   1.000
_cell.length_c   1.000
_cell.angle_alpha   90.00
_cell.angle_beta   90.00
_cell.angle_gamma   90.00
#
_symmetry.space_group_name_H-M   'P 1'
#
loop_
_entity.id
_entity.type
_entity.pdbx_description
1 polymer ?
#
loop_
_entity_poly.entity_id
_entity_poly.type
_entity_poly.pdbx_seq_one_letter_code
_entity_poly.pdbx_strand_id
1 'polypeptide(L)'
;MSSFNTLLKNGRTPSQLTITRLVQAFAQKGDKESIREIEKLIEPLHGILKFPRMLFINNTALAHIKNNNYDAATEYIEEKFISRQLTEDANLSFVFRKLIEDKEETALEKLSAMAERLANQFGIYKPVTNLFLQYIDQEKLNDAELLLQVRICRNQT
;
A
#
# COMPACT_ATOMS: atom_id res chain seq x y z
N MET A 1 -17.85 10.38 8.92
CA MET A 1 -18.74 9.72 7.94
C MET A 1 -20.00 10.52 7.62
N SER A 2 -20.73 11.07 8.60
CA SER A 2 -21.99 11.83 8.37
C SER A 2 -21.86 12.97 7.35
N SER A 3 -20.87 13.85 7.50
CA SER A 3 -20.69 15.00 6.58
C SER A 3 -20.33 14.59 5.15
N PHE A 4 -19.58 13.49 4.96
CA PHE A 4 -19.21 12.97 3.65
C PHE A 4 -20.44 12.38 2.92
N ASN A 5 -21.24 11.61 3.64
CA ASN A 5 -22.49 11.06 3.12
C ASN A 5 -23.48 12.17 2.74
N THR A 6 -23.58 13.23 3.54
CA THR A 6 -24.42 14.39 3.22
C THR A 6 -23.94 15.12 1.97
N LEU A 7 -22.63 15.26 1.75
CA LEU A 7 -22.07 15.87 0.53
C LEU A 7 -22.46 15.08 -0.72
N LEU A 8 -22.29 13.75 -0.69
CA LEU A 8 -22.66 12.88 -1.81
C LEU A 8 -24.17 12.91 -2.09
N LYS A 9 -25.00 12.84 -1.05
CA LYS A 9 -26.47 12.93 -1.18
C LYS A 9 -26.94 14.26 -1.76
N ASN A 10 -26.21 15.34 -1.51
CA ASN A 10 -26.50 16.66 -2.05
C ASN A 10 -25.96 16.88 -3.48
N GLY A 11 -25.56 15.81 -4.17
CA GLY A 11 -25.06 15.86 -5.55
C GLY A 11 -23.70 16.54 -5.71
N ARG A 12 -22.97 16.78 -4.61
CA ARG A 12 -21.62 17.36 -4.68
C ARG A 12 -20.59 16.25 -4.80
N THR A 13 -19.74 16.35 -5.81
CA THR A 13 -18.61 15.44 -6.01
C THR A 13 -17.42 15.89 -5.15
N PRO A 14 -16.93 15.07 -4.20
CA PRO A 14 -15.73 15.39 -3.44
C PRO A 14 -14.50 15.43 -4.35
N SER A 15 -13.55 16.30 -4.04
CA SER A 15 -12.27 16.31 -4.77
C SER A 15 -11.46 15.04 -4.49
N GLN A 16 -10.61 14.64 -5.43
CA GLN A 16 -9.70 13.50 -5.25
C GLN A 16 -8.80 13.69 -4.02
N LEU A 17 -8.32 14.91 -3.78
CA LEU A 17 -7.50 15.24 -2.61
C LEU A 17 -8.27 15.04 -1.30
N THR A 18 -9.54 15.42 -1.25
CA THR A 18 -10.41 15.23 -0.07
C THR A 18 -10.55 13.74 0.26
N ILE A 19 -10.80 12.91 -0.76
CA ILE A 19 -10.95 11.46 -0.60
C ILE A 19 -9.63 10.84 -0.15
N THR A 20 -8.51 11.18 -0.79
CA THR A 20 -7.18 10.70 -0.40
C THR A 20 -6.88 11.01 1.06
N ARG A 21 -7.10 12.25 1.51
CA ARG A 21 -6.86 12.65 2.91
C ARG A 21 -7.77 11.91 3.88
N LEU A 22 -9.03 11.71 3.52
CA LEU A 22 -9.99 11.01 4.37
C LEU A 22 -9.59 9.54 4.54
N VAL A 23 -9.24 8.85 3.45
CA VAL A 23 -8.77 7.46 3.46
C VAL A 23 -7.48 7.32 4.28
N GLN A 24 -6.52 8.22 4.10
CA GLN A 24 -5.28 8.25 4.88
C GLN A 24 -5.53 8.48 6.38
N ALA A 25 -6.47 9.36 6.73
CA ALA A 25 -6.84 9.60 8.12
C ALA A 25 -7.47 8.36 8.79
N PHE A 26 -8.26 7.57 8.04
CA PHE A 26 -8.79 6.30 8.54
C PHE A 26 -7.70 5.25 8.69
N ALA A 27 -6.75 5.17 7.75
CA ALA A 27 -5.59 4.27 7.87
C ALA A 27 -4.76 4.55 9.13
N GLN A 28 -4.50 5.83 9.42
CA GLN A 28 -3.78 6.24 10.65
C GLN A 28 -4.51 5.89 11.95
N LYS A 29 -5.82 5.64 11.88
CA LYS A 29 -6.63 5.17 13.02
C LYS A 29 -6.79 3.65 13.07
N GLY A 30 -6.27 2.92 12.09
CA GLY A 30 -6.53 1.49 11.94
C GLY A 30 -7.96 1.15 11.47
N ASP A 31 -8.72 2.12 10.99
CA ASP A 31 -10.14 1.94 10.64
C ASP A 31 -10.31 1.48 9.18
N LYS A 32 -10.09 0.18 8.95
CA LYS A 32 -10.23 -0.44 7.63
C LYS A 32 -11.67 -0.50 7.13
N GLU A 33 -12.66 -0.55 8.02
CA GLU A 33 -14.07 -0.62 7.62
C GLU A 33 -14.52 0.71 7.02
N SER A 34 -14.14 1.84 7.62
CA SER A 34 -14.40 3.16 7.04
C SER A 34 -13.70 3.35 5.68
N ILE A 35 -12.49 2.80 5.49
CA ILE A 35 -11.82 2.82 4.17
C ILE A 35 -12.64 2.07 3.13
N ARG A 36 -13.11 0.85 3.48
CA ARG A 36 -13.95 0.02 2.60
C ARG A 36 -15.29 0.68 2.29
N GLU A 37 -15.90 1.34 3.27
CA GLU A 37 -17.14 2.10 3.06
C GLU A 37 -16.94 3.24 2.07
N ILE A 38 -15.85 4.00 2.17
CA ILE A 38 -15.53 5.06 1.21
C ILE A 38 -15.34 4.49 -0.18
N GLU A 39 -14.57 3.41 -0.32
CA GLU A 39 -14.33 2.77 -1.62
C GLU A 39 -15.65 2.42 -2.32
N LYS A 40 -16.59 1.79 -1.60
CA LYS A 40 -17.93 1.48 -2.11
C LYS A 40 -18.75 2.71 -2.46
N LEU A 41 -18.69 3.76 -1.62
CA LEU A 41 -19.44 4.99 -1.84
C LEU A 41 -19.00 5.74 -3.11
N ILE A 42 -17.72 5.64 -3.48
CA ILE A 42 -17.18 6.33 -4.65
C ILE A 42 -17.11 5.45 -5.90
N GLU A 43 -17.38 4.16 -5.80
CA GLU A 43 -17.39 3.21 -6.92
C GLU A 43 -18.26 3.69 -8.11
N PRO A 44 -19.47 4.23 -7.90
CA PRO A 44 -20.27 4.79 -9.00
C PRO A 44 -19.62 6.00 -9.70
N LEU A 45 -18.65 6.65 -9.03
CA LEU A 45 -17.94 7.83 -9.55
C LEU A 45 -16.67 7.46 -10.33
N HIS A 46 -16.26 6.18 -10.37
CA HIS A 46 -15.03 5.74 -11.05
C HIS A 46 -15.01 6.06 -12.56
N GLY A 47 -16.17 6.15 -13.21
CA GLY A 47 -16.29 6.58 -14.61
C GLY A 47 -16.04 8.09 -14.83
N ILE A 48 -16.16 8.89 -13.78
CA ILE A 48 -16.03 10.36 -13.79
C ILE A 48 -14.68 10.79 -13.21
N LEU A 49 -14.23 10.10 -12.16
CA LEU A 49 -12.99 10.37 -11.43
C LEU A 49 -12.15 9.10 -11.42
N LYS A 50 -10.97 9.16 -12.06
CA LYS A 50 -10.01 8.06 -12.04
C LYS A 50 -9.29 8.03 -10.69
N PHE A 51 -9.82 7.26 -9.75
CA PHE A 51 -9.13 7.01 -8.49
C PHE A 51 -8.07 5.92 -8.68
N PRO A 52 -6.82 6.14 -8.22
CA PRO A 52 -5.83 5.08 -8.22
C PRO A 52 -6.32 3.94 -7.33
N ARG A 53 -6.48 2.74 -7.90
CA ARG A 53 -6.86 1.52 -7.15
C ARG A 53 -5.93 1.28 -5.95
N MET A 54 -4.65 1.63 -6.11
CA MET A 54 -3.66 1.55 -5.05
C MET A 54 -3.93 2.46 -3.85
N LEU A 55 -4.77 3.50 -3.97
CA LEU A 55 -5.13 4.35 -2.84
C LEU A 55 -5.77 3.52 -1.73
N PHE A 56 -6.79 2.73 -2.05
CA PHE A 56 -7.53 1.93 -1.07
C PHE A 56 -6.71 0.73 -0.57
N ILE A 57 -6.02 0.05 -1.48
CA ILE A 57 -5.18 -1.11 -1.13
C ILE A 57 -4.06 -0.70 -0.17
N ASN A 58 -3.30 0.35 -0.49
CA ASN A 58 -2.18 0.80 0.35
C ASN A 58 -2.66 1.25 1.74
N ASN A 59 -3.76 2.00 1.79
CA ASN A 59 -4.27 2.51 3.06
C ASN A 59 -4.97 1.43 3.89
N THR A 60 -5.56 0.41 3.26
CA THR A 60 -6.08 -0.77 3.97
C THR A 60 -4.94 -1.55 4.62
N ALA A 61 -3.83 -1.77 3.90
CA ALA A 61 -2.65 -2.40 4.49
C ALA A 61 -2.07 -1.59 5.66
N LEU A 62 -1.97 -0.26 5.53
CA LEU A 62 -1.55 0.61 6.63
C LEU A 62 -2.51 0.54 7.83
N ALA A 63 -3.82 0.41 7.59
CA ALA A 63 -4.79 0.23 8.67
C ALA A 63 -4.58 -1.10 9.41
N HIS A 64 -4.25 -2.18 8.70
CA HIS A 64 -3.85 -3.45 9.33
C HIS A 64 -2.59 -3.29 10.18
N ILE A 65 -1.56 -2.65 9.63
CA ILE A 65 -0.30 -2.38 10.34
C ILE A 65 -0.55 -1.54 11.59
N LYS A 66 -1.41 -0.52 11.50
CA LYS A 66 -1.73 0.33 12.65
C LYS A 66 -2.41 -0.41 13.80
N ASN A 67 -3.09 -1.51 13.48
CA ASN A 67 -3.70 -2.42 14.46
C ASN A 67 -2.74 -3.53 14.91
N ASN A 68 -1.44 -3.44 14.61
CA ASN A 68 -0.42 -4.48 14.84
C ASN A 68 -0.71 -5.82 14.14
N ASN A 69 -1.59 -5.83 13.14
CA ASN A 69 -1.98 -7.02 12.40
C ASN A 69 -1.10 -7.17 11.14
N TYR A 70 0.21 -7.33 11.35
CA TYR A 70 1.20 -7.31 10.26
C TYR A 70 1.03 -8.47 9.28
N ASP A 71 0.74 -9.68 9.77
CA ASP A 71 0.54 -10.86 8.91
C ASP A 71 -0.63 -10.64 7.97
N ALA A 72 -1.76 -10.15 8.50
CA ALA A 72 -2.92 -9.80 7.69
C ALA A 72 -2.61 -8.69 6.67
N ALA A 73 -1.75 -7.72 6.99
CA ALA A 73 -1.31 -6.71 6.04
C ALA A 73 -0.51 -7.32 4.89
N THR A 74 0.42 -8.24 5.20
CA THR A 74 1.23 -8.92 4.19
C THR A 74 0.39 -9.84 3.30
N GLU A 75 -0.46 -10.67 3.88
CA GLU A 75 -1.35 -11.57 3.14
C GLU A 75 -2.27 -10.79 2.19
N TYR A 76 -2.84 -9.68 2.69
CA TYR A 76 -3.71 -8.82 1.89
C TYR A 76 -3.01 -8.23 0.66
N ILE A 77 -1.78 -7.72 0.81
CA ILE A 77 -1.01 -7.18 -0.31
C ILE A 77 -0.60 -8.31 -1.26
N GLU A 78 -0.05 -9.40 -0.72
CA GLU A 78 0.46 -10.53 -1.49
C GLU A 78 -0.63 -11.16 -2.36
N GLU A 79 -1.81 -11.41 -1.80
CA GLU A 79 -2.97 -11.94 -2.54
C GLU A 79 -3.30 -11.07 -3.75
N LYS A 80 -3.25 -9.75 -3.61
CA LYS A 80 -3.58 -8.80 -4.70
C LYS A 80 -2.56 -8.85 -5.83
N PHE A 81 -1.28 -9.06 -5.52
CA PHE A 81 -0.23 -9.27 -6.53
C PHE A 81 -0.33 -10.64 -7.19
N ILE A 82 -0.49 -11.72 -6.41
CA ILE A 82 -0.55 -13.10 -6.93
C ILE A 82 -1.79 -13.32 -7.80
N SER A 83 -2.95 -12.83 -7.36
CA SER A 83 -4.22 -12.97 -8.10
C SER A 83 -4.27 -12.14 -9.38
N ARG A 84 -3.22 -11.35 -9.70
CA ARG A 84 -3.14 -10.44 -10.85
C ARG A 84 -4.33 -9.48 -10.95
N GLN A 85 -4.95 -9.16 -9.82
CA GLN A 85 -5.98 -8.12 -9.70
C GLN A 85 -5.38 -6.71 -9.83
N LEU A 86 -4.05 -6.63 -9.76
CA LEU A 86 -3.26 -5.41 -9.86
C LEU A 86 -2.72 -5.25 -11.28
N THR A 87 -2.82 -4.02 -11.77
CA THR A 87 -2.26 -3.53 -13.03
C THR A 87 -0.76 -3.23 -12.89
N GLU A 88 -0.06 -3.01 -14.01
CA GLU A 88 1.40 -2.74 -14.02
C GLU A 88 1.82 -1.46 -13.26
N ASP A 89 0.87 -0.54 -13.04
CA ASP A 89 1.01 0.69 -12.27
C ASP A 89 0.85 0.48 -10.75
N ALA A 90 0.65 -0.76 -10.28
CA ALA A 90 0.64 -1.07 -8.87
C ALA A 90 1.93 -0.59 -8.18
N ASN A 91 1.76 0.15 -7.08
CA ASN A 91 2.85 0.88 -6.46
C ASN A 91 2.71 0.90 -4.92
N LEU A 92 3.67 0.27 -4.24
CA LEU A 92 3.76 0.19 -2.78
C LEU A 92 4.68 1.27 -2.18
N SER A 93 5.26 2.16 -2.99
CA SER A 93 6.22 3.17 -2.51
C SER A 93 5.63 4.02 -1.39
N PHE A 94 4.34 4.36 -1.46
CA PHE A 94 3.67 5.09 -0.38
C PHE A 94 3.66 4.32 0.95
N VAL A 95 3.41 3.02 0.93
CA VAL A 95 3.40 2.17 2.12
C VAL A 95 4.81 2.09 2.70
N PHE A 96 5.80 1.71 1.89
CA PHE A 96 7.19 1.62 2.33
C PHE A 96 7.70 2.95 2.88
N ARG A 97 7.39 4.06 2.21
CA ARG A 97 7.73 5.40 2.70
C ARG A 97 7.20 5.64 4.09
N LYS A 98 5.91 5.40 4.30
CA LYS A 98 5.25 5.56 5.61
C LYS A 98 5.89 4.70 6.69
N LEU A 99 6.20 3.42 6.40
CA LEU A 99 6.82 2.53 7.40
C LEU A 99 8.22 3.00 7.81
N ILE A 100 9.00 3.49 6.86
CA ILE A 100 10.34 4.02 7.15
C ILE A 100 10.23 5.33 7.94
N GLU A 101 9.38 6.27 7.51
CA GLU A 101 9.16 7.57 8.18
C GLU A 101 8.66 7.38 9.61
N ASP A 102 7.71 6.46 9.82
CA ASP A 102 7.08 6.19 11.11
C ASP A 102 7.92 5.25 11.99
N LYS A 103 9.07 4.76 11.50
CA LYS A 103 9.95 3.79 12.17
C LYS A 103 9.24 2.50 12.58
N GLU A 104 8.33 2.03 11.73
CA GLU A 104 7.59 0.77 11.93
C GLU A 104 8.46 -0.43 11.49
N GLU A 105 9.55 -0.68 12.22
CA GLU A 105 10.61 -1.64 11.85
C GLU A 105 10.07 -3.07 11.64
N THR A 106 9.23 -3.56 12.55
CA THR A 106 8.65 -4.91 12.45
C THR A 106 7.74 -5.06 11.23
N ALA A 107 6.96 -4.04 10.90
CA ALA A 107 6.10 -4.05 9.71
C ALA A 107 6.94 -3.97 8.44
N LEU A 108 7.98 -3.13 8.43
CA LEU A 108 8.90 -2.99 7.31
C LEU A 108 9.63 -4.31 7.02
N GLU A 109 10.12 -5.01 8.05
CA GLU A 109 10.77 -6.32 7.91
C GLU A 109 9.82 -7.35 7.26
N LYS A 110 8.59 -7.46 7.79
CA LYS A 110 7.58 -8.40 7.25
C LYS A 110 7.19 -8.10 5.81
N LEU A 111 6.96 -6.82 5.48
CA LEU A 111 6.63 -6.43 4.11
C LEU A 111 7.84 -6.57 3.15
N SER A 112 9.06 -6.39 3.65
CA SER A 112 10.29 -6.64 2.87
C SER A 112 10.42 -8.12 2.52
N ALA A 113 10.25 -9.01 3.51
CA ALA A 113 10.26 -10.45 3.29
C ALA A 113 9.15 -10.90 2.31
N MET A 114 7.96 -10.31 2.39
CA MET A 114 6.87 -10.52 1.41
C MET A 114 7.29 -10.03 0.01
N ALA A 115 7.87 -8.84 -0.12
CA ALA A 115 8.31 -8.30 -1.40
C ALA A 115 9.40 -9.15 -2.07
N GLU A 116 10.34 -9.67 -1.27
CA GLU A 116 11.34 -10.64 -1.72
C GLU A 116 10.70 -11.97 -2.14
N ARG A 117 9.74 -12.48 -1.38
CA ARG A 117 9.01 -13.71 -1.73
C ARG A 117 8.26 -13.56 -3.06
N LEU A 118 7.56 -12.45 -3.25
CA LEU A 118 6.90 -12.10 -4.51
C LEU A 118 7.87 -12.11 -5.69
N ALA A 119 9.08 -11.57 -5.52
CA ALA A 119 10.12 -11.60 -6.54
C ALA A 119 10.65 -13.03 -6.80
N ASN A 120 11.01 -13.75 -5.75
CA ASN A 120 11.74 -15.02 -5.87
C ASN A 120 10.83 -16.20 -6.27
N GLN A 121 9.59 -16.25 -5.77
CA GLN A 121 8.70 -17.38 -6.01
C GLN A 121 7.71 -17.13 -7.15
N PHE A 122 7.33 -15.87 -7.39
CA PHE A 122 6.29 -15.53 -8.35
C PHE A 122 6.80 -14.69 -9.53
N GLY A 123 8.07 -14.26 -9.52
CA GLY A 123 8.63 -13.38 -10.56
C GLY A 123 8.06 -11.96 -10.54
N ILE A 124 7.43 -11.55 -9.43
CA ILE A 124 6.77 -10.25 -9.29
C ILE A 124 7.77 -9.27 -8.63
N TYR A 125 8.53 -8.56 -9.46
CA TYR A 125 9.63 -7.70 -9.01
C TYR A 125 9.22 -6.27 -8.62
N LYS A 126 7.98 -5.87 -8.88
CA LYS A 126 7.52 -4.49 -8.62
C LYS A 126 7.60 -4.11 -7.14
N PRO A 127 7.12 -4.93 -6.18
CA PRO A 127 7.23 -4.64 -4.74
C PRO A 127 8.66 -4.41 -4.28
N VAL A 128 9.59 -5.31 -4.63
CA VAL A 128 11.00 -5.18 -4.22
C VAL A 128 11.68 -3.97 -4.87
N THR A 129 11.29 -3.62 -6.10
CA THR A 129 11.79 -2.41 -6.78
C THR A 129 11.25 -1.15 -6.10
N ASN A 130 9.99 -1.11 -5.69
CA ASN A 130 9.44 0.00 -4.92
C ASN A 130 10.16 0.18 -3.58
N LEU A 131 10.45 -0.92 -2.88
CA LEU A 131 11.21 -0.88 -1.63
C LEU A 131 12.62 -0.33 -1.84
N PHE A 132 13.35 -0.85 -2.83
CA PHE A 132 14.69 -0.36 -3.18
C PHE A 132 14.71 1.15 -3.41
N LEU A 133 13.79 1.65 -4.23
CA LEU A 133 13.70 3.08 -4.51
C LEU A 133 13.38 3.90 -3.25
N GLN A 134 12.54 3.38 -2.34
CA GLN A 134 12.29 4.07 -1.08
C GLN A 134 13.46 4.07 -0.11
N TYR A 135 14.34 3.06 -0.15
CA TYR A 135 15.60 3.13 0.59
C TYR A 135 16.54 4.20 0.01
N ILE A 136 16.63 4.31 -1.32
CA ILE A 136 17.42 5.38 -1.98
C ILE A 136 16.85 6.77 -1.65
N ASP A 137 15.55 6.97 -1.82
CA ASP A 137 14.88 8.25 -1.58
C ASP A 137 15.01 8.74 -0.12
N GLN A 138 15.23 7.82 0.81
CA GLN A 138 15.38 8.11 2.25
C GLN A 138 16.81 7.92 2.76
N GLU A 139 17.79 7.91 1.86
CA GLU A 139 19.23 7.85 2.16
C GLU A 139 19.65 6.61 2.98
N LYS A 140 18.84 5.55 2.95
CA LYS A 140 19.12 4.24 3.57
C LYS A 140 19.96 3.36 2.64
N LEU A 141 21.14 3.85 2.25
CA LEU A 141 21.97 3.22 1.23
C LEU A 141 22.43 1.80 1.60
N ASN A 142 22.73 1.55 2.87
CA ASN A 142 23.11 0.22 3.35
C ASN A 142 21.97 -0.80 3.18
N ASP A 143 20.73 -0.41 3.50
CA ASP A 143 19.56 -1.27 3.33
C ASP A 143 19.28 -1.53 1.84
N ALA A 144 19.47 -0.52 0.99
CA ALA A 144 19.36 -0.65 -0.47
C ALA A 144 20.43 -1.61 -1.04
N GLU A 145 21.67 -1.51 -0.58
CA GLU A 145 22.76 -2.40 -0.99
C GLU A 145 22.48 -3.85 -0.56
N LEU A 146 22.10 -4.07 0.70
CA LEU A 146 21.76 -5.39 1.22
C LEU A 146 20.66 -6.06 0.38
N LEU A 147 19.62 -5.29 0.01
CA LEU A 147 18.53 -5.79 -0.83
C LEU A 147 19.00 -6.26 -2.21
N LEU A 148 20.03 -5.63 -2.79
CA LEU A 148 20.65 -6.07 -4.05
C LEU A 148 21.52 -7.32 -3.84
N GLN A 149 22.30 -7.36 -2.77
CA GLN A 149 23.19 -8.50 -2.47
C GLN A 149 22.39 -9.79 -2.25
N VAL A 150 21.25 -9.72 -1.54
CA VAL A 150 20.34 -10.87 -1.34
C VAL A 150 19.84 -11.45 -2.67
N ARG A 151 19.69 -10.62 -3.72
CA ARG A 151 19.34 -11.09 -5.08
C ARG A 151 20.52 -11.65 -5.86
N ILE A 152 21.73 -11.14 -5.66
CA ILE A 152 22.93 -11.61 -6.39
C ILE A 152 23.41 -12.97 -5.85
N CYS A 153 23.35 -13.19 -4.53
CA CYS A 153 23.82 -14.44 -3.94
C CYS A 153 22.87 -15.64 -4.11
N ARG A 154 21.56 -15.42 -4.30
CA ARG A 154 20.59 -16.53 -4.51
C ARG A 154 20.55 -17.08 -5.95
N ASN A 155 21.18 -16.41 -6.91
CA ASN A 155 21.26 -16.88 -8.30
C ASN A 155 22.53 -17.72 -8.59
N GLN A 156 23.24 -18.19 -7.55
CA GLN A 156 24.48 -18.97 -7.69
C GLN A 156 24.44 -20.38 -7.07
N THR A 157 23.25 -20.96 -6.85
CA THR A 157 23.07 -22.36 -6.44
C THR A 157 21.99 -23.02 -7.27
#